data_AF-A0A3N5VRB0-F1
#
_entry.id   AF-A0A3N5VRB0-F1
#
_cell.length_a   1.000
_cell.length_b   1.000
_cell.length_c   1.000
_cell.angle_alpha   90.00
_cell.angle_beta   90.00
_cell.angle_gamma   90.00
#
_symmetry.space_group_name_H-M   'P 1'
#
loop_
_entity.id
_entity.type
_entity.pdbx_description
1 polymer ?
#
loop_
_entity_poly.entity_id
_entity_poly.type
_entity_poly.pdbx_seq_one_letter_code
_entity_poly.pdbx_strand_id
1 'polypeptide(L)'
;MVLLEAMLSLSILTLLGLLLLKLSLNILQPRQWVLQQTVTDAYMTYERAYAERIPFESLLAADSPWPDYPATSTTMVEIGRLPGNRLIMGNVTRTRMPDSGNFPSDGGNGTLTSNPAAMKIWKAQSVLTYQIGDRTYAKSRTVLRSQ
;
A
#
# COMPACT_ATOMS: atom_id res chain seq x y z
N MET A 1 3.26 27.66 -57.39
CA MET A 1 3.34 28.29 -56.06
C MET A 1 2.42 27.59 -55.04
N VAL A 2 1.15 27.36 -55.38
CA VAL A 2 0.15 26.67 -54.52
C VAL A 2 0.58 25.28 -54.01
N LEU A 3 1.33 24.50 -54.80
CA LEU A 3 1.80 23.17 -54.37
C LEU A 3 2.77 23.25 -53.17
N LEU A 4 3.64 24.26 -53.14
CA LEU A 4 4.61 24.46 -52.06
C LEU A 4 3.90 24.85 -50.76
N GLU A 5 2.92 25.75 -50.85
CA GLU A 5 2.09 26.18 -49.72
C GLU A 5 1.24 25.03 -49.17
N ALA A 6 0.71 24.16 -50.04
CA ALA A 6 -0.01 22.95 -49.62
C ALA A 6 0.91 21.96 -48.88
N MET A 7 2.15 21.75 -49.35
CA MET A 7 3.13 20.89 -48.66
C MET A 7 3.56 21.47 -47.31
N LEU A 8 3.74 22.79 -47.21
CA LEU A 8 4.04 23.47 -45.95
C LEU A 8 2.86 23.36 -44.97
N SER A 9 1.62 23.52 -45.45
CA SER A 9 0.42 23.40 -44.62
C SER A 9 0.25 21.99 -44.05
N LEU A 10 0.46 20.95 -44.88
CA LEU A 10 0.38 19.55 -44.45
C LEU A 10 1.49 19.17 -43.46
N SER A 11 2.70 19.69 -43.64
CA SER A 11 3.81 19.43 -42.70
C SER A 11 3.59 20.13 -41.35
N ILE A 12 3.06 21.35 -41.33
CA ILE A 12 2.65 22.03 -40.10
C ILE A 12 1.51 21.29 -39.41
N LEU A 13 0.50 20.83 -40.16
CA LEU A 13 -0.64 20.10 -39.61
C LEU A 13 -0.22 18.77 -38.96
N THR A 14 0.70 18.03 -39.61
CA THR A 14 1.22 16.77 -39.04
C THR A 14 2.04 17.00 -37.78
N LEU A 15 2.87 18.04 -37.73
CA LEU A 15 3.60 18.43 -36.51
C LEU A 15 2.65 18.78 -35.36
N LEU A 16 1.62 19.58 -35.63
CA LEU A 16 0.58 19.91 -34.65
C LEU A 16 -0.16 18.66 -34.17
N GLY A 17 -0.52 17.74 -35.08
CA GLY A 17 -1.17 16.48 -34.75
C GLY A 17 -0.33 15.62 -33.80
N LEU A 18 0.97 15.49 -34.07
CA LEU A 18 1.89 14.75 -33.21
C LEU A 18 2.08 15.41 -31.84
N LEU A 19 2.14 16.75 -31.79
CA LEU A 19 2.23 17.49 -30.54
C LEU A 19 0.99 17.24 -29.66
N LEU A 20 -0.21 17.35 -30.25
CA LEU A 20 -1.47 17.11 -29.54
C LEU A 20 -1.60 15.66 -29.07
N LEU A 21 -1.16 14.70 -29.88
CA LEU A 21 -1.10 13.28 -29.49
C LEU A 21 -0.17 13.07 -28.30
N LYS A 22 1.02 13.68 -28.31
CA LYS A 22 1.96 13.58 -27.18
C LYS A 22 1.37 14.19 -25.91
N LEU A 23 0.69 15.34 -26.02
CA LEU A 23 0.02 15.98 -24.88
C LEU A 23 -1.12 15.10 -24.33
N SER A 24 -1.91 14.46 -25.19
CA SER A 24 -3.00 13.58 -24.76
C SER A 24 -2.48 12.32 -24.05
N LEU A 25 -1.39 11.72 -24.55
CA LEU A 25 -0.73 10.58 -23.91
C LEU A 25 -0.11 10.96 -22.56
N ASN A 26 0.47 12.15 -22.43
CA ASN A 26 1.04 12.63 -21.16
C ASN A 26 -0.01 12.75 -20.05
N ILE A 27 -1.30 12.93 -20.38
CA ILE A 27 -2.38 12.99 -19.38
C ILE A 27 -2.73 11.59 -18.84
N LEU A 28 -2.40 10.51 -19.54
CA LEU A 28 -2.73 9.14 -19.10
C LEU A 28 -1.88 8.69 -17.90
N GLN A 29 -0.60 9.08 -17.86
CA GLN A 29 0.31 8.70 -16.77
C GLN A 29 -0.17 9.17 -15.38
N PRO A 30 -0.53 10.45 -15.15
CA PRO A 30 -1.05 10.88 -13.85
C PRO A 30 -2.39 10.23 -13.51
N ARG A 31 -3.23 9.88 -14.50
CA ARG A 31 -4.48 9.15 -14.25
C ARG A 31 -4.24 7.73 -13.74
N GLN A 32 -3.32 7.00 -14.37
CA GLN A 32 -2.93 5.65 -13.92
C GLN A 32 -2.34 5.70 -12.51
N TRP A 33 -1.53 6.72 -12.21
CA TRP A 33 -1.00 6.95 -10.88
C TRP A 33 -2.11 7.11 -9.83
N VAL A 34 -3.05 8.02 -10.07
CA VAL A 34 -4.15 8.30 -9.12
C VAL A 34 -4.99 7.04 -8.88
N LEU A 35 -5.32 6.29 -9.94
CA LEU A 35 -6.08 5.04 -9.81
C LEU A 35 -5.35 4.04 -8.89
N GLN A 36 -4.06 3.84 -9.10
CA GLN A 36 -3.25 2.94 -8.29
C GLN A 36 -3.14 3.41 -6.84
N GLN A 37 -3.04 4.72 -6.62
CA GLN A 37 -3.06 5.29 -5.27
C GLN A 37 -4.40 5.04 -4.56
N THR A 38 -5.53 5.27 -5.24
CA THR A 38 -6.87 5.06 -4.66
C THR A 38 -7.12 3.60 -4.29
N VAL A 39 -6.81 2.65 -5.17
CA VAL A 39 -7.03 1.22 -4.86
C VAL A 39 -6.12 0.72 -3.74
N THR A 40 -4.87 1.17 -3.71
CA THR A 40 -3.95 0.81 -2.62
C THR A 40 -4.38 1.42 -1.29
N ASP A 41 -4.89 2.65 -1.26
CA ASP A 41 -5.43 3.26 -0.04
C ASP A 41 -6.69 2.55 0.48
N ALA A 42 -7.57 2.12 -0.43
CA ALA A 42 -8.73 1.32 -0.07
C ALA A 42 -8.30 -0.01 0.57
N TYR A 43 -7.30 -0.69 -0.02
CA TYR A 43 -6.76 -1.92 0.54
C TYR A 43 -6.09 -1.71 1.90
N MET A 44 -5.31 -0.63 2.08
CA MET A 44 -4.71 -0.32 3.38
C MET A 44 -5.76 -0.01 4.46
N THR A 45 -6.93 0.49 4.07
CA THR A 45 -8.06 0.68 4.99
C THR A 45 -8.65 -0.65 5.43
N TYR A 46 -8.72 -1.63 4.52
CA TYR A 46 -9.07 -3.01 4.87
C TYR A 46 -8.04 -3.63 5.85
N GLU A 47 -6.74 -3.51 5.57
CA GLU A 47 -5.69 -4.01 6.47
C GLU A 47 -5.78 -3.42 7.88
N ARG A 48 -6.06 -2.11 7.96
CA ARG A 48 -6.32 -1.44 9.23
C ARG A 48 -7.49 -2.07 9.97
N ALA A 49 -8.63 -2.22 9.31
CA ALA A 49 -9.83 -2.78 9.92
C ALA A 49 -9.61 -4.23 10.35
N TYR A 50 -8.85 -5.01 9.58
CA TYR A 50 -8.52 -6.39 9.93
C TYR A 50 -7.64 -6.44 11.19
N ALA A 51 -6.61 -5.60 11.26
CA ALA A 51 -5.74 -5.48 12.43
C ALA A 51 -6.47 -4.95 13.67
N GLU A 52 -7.52 -4.13 13.52
CA GLU A 52 -8.36 -3.62 14.61
C GLU A 52 -9.40 -4.64 15.11
N ARG A 53 -9.88 -5.55 14.25
CA ARG A 53 -11.01 -6.46 14.57
C ARG A 53 -10.61 -7.87 14.95
N ILE A 54 -9.40 -8.32 14.61
CA ILE A 54 -8.95 -9.65 15.02
C ILE A 54 -8.95 -9.75 16.57
N PRO A 55 -9.44 -10.86 17.16
CA PRO A 55 -9.31 -11.09 18.60
C PRO A 55 -7.86 -10.95 19.06
N PHE A 56 -7.64 -10.41 20.25
CA PHE A 56 -6.29 -10.13 20.72
C PHE A 56 -5.49 -11.41 20.97
N GLU A 57 -6.17 -12.47 21.41
CA GLU A 57 -5.60 -13.80 21.60
C GLU A 57 -5.10 -14.38 20.27
N SER A 58 -5.90 -14.23 19.20
CA SER A 58 -5.49 -14.62 17.84
C SER A 58 -4.38 -13.72 17.29
N LEU A 59 -4.34 -12.44 17.67
CA LEU A 59 -3.25 -11.54 17.30
C LEU A 59 -1.92 -12.00 17.91
N LEU A 60 -1.92 -12.58 19.11
CA LEU A 60 -0.74 -13.07 19.85
C LEU A 60 -0.41 -14.54 19.60
N ALA A 61 -1.34 -15.30 19.00
CA ALA A 61 -1.13 -16.71 18.68
C ALA A 61 0.06 -16.93 17.73
N ALA A 62 0.60 -18.15 17.72
CA ALA A 62 1.74 -18.52 16.88
C ALA A 62 1.39 -18.54 15.38
N ASP A 63 0.13 -18.81 15.05
CA ASP A 63 -0.44 -18.80 13.70
C ASP A 63 -1.05 -17.44 13.32
N SER A 64 -0.74 -16.39 14.08
CA SER A 64 -1.24 -15.04 13.80
C SER A 64 -0.89 -14.58 12.39
N PRO A 65 -1.84 -13.92 11.69
CA PRO A 65 -1.54 -13.25 10.42
C PRO A 65 -0.43 -12.19 10.55
N TRP A 66 -0.22 -11.65 11.75
CA TRP A 66 0.91 -10.79 12.10
C TRP A 66 1.88 -11.58 13.00
N PRO A 67 2.89 -12.24 12.44
CA PRO A 67 3.89 -12.96 13.22
C PRO A 67 4.76 -11.99 14.04
N ASP A 68 5.27 -12.47 15.17
CA ASP A 68 6.13 -11.68 16.07
C ASP A 68 7.48 -11.37 15.43
N TYR A 69 7.88 -10.10 15.43
CA TYR A 69 9.15 -9.66 14.86
C TYR A 69 10.32 -10.39 15.55
N PRO A 70 11.32 -10.91 14.81
CA PRO A 70 11.68 -10.59 13.42
C PRO A 70 10.96 -11.40 12.33
N ALA A 71 10.02 -12.28 12.69
CA ALA A 71 9.27 -13.02 11.69
C ALA A 71 8.30 -12.10 10.94
N THR A 72 8.13 -12.37 9.64
CA THR A 72 7.22 -11.63 8.76
C THR A 72 6.44 -12.62 7.90
N SER A 73 5.17 -12.32 7.65
CA SER A 73 4.34 -13.09 6.71
C SER A 73 4.10 -12.26 5.46
N THR A 74 4.45 -12.79 4.29
CA THR A 74 4.22 -12.10 3.00
C THR A 74 3.21 -12.88 2.19
N THR A 75 2.12 -12.22 1.83
CA THR A 75 1.04 -12.79 1.01
C THR A 75 0.82 -11.96 -0.23
N MET A 76 0.69 -12.62 -1.38
CA MET A 76 0.26 -11.96 -2.61
C MET A 76 -1.26 -11.79 -2.58
N VAL A 77 -1.74 -10.58 -2.82
CA VAL A 77 -3.15 -10.20 -2.66
C VAL A 77 -3.65 -9.41 -3.85
N GLU A 78 -4.95 -9.53 -4.11
CA GLU A 78 -5.67 -8.66 -5.03
C GLU A 78 -5.95 -7.33 -4.34
N ILE A 79 -5.32 -6.24 -4.81
CA ILE A 79 -5.55 -4.88 -4.31
C ILE A 79 -6.85 -4.32 -4.90
N GLY A 80 -7.15 -4.68 -6.15
CA GLY A 80 -8.34 -4.23 -6.86
C GLY A 80 -8.31 -4.61 -8.33
N ARG A 81 -9.20 -4.01 -9.12
CA ARG A 81 -9.35 -4.29 -10.55
C ARG A 81 -9.42 -3.00 -11.36
N LEU A 82 -8.76 -3.00 -12.52
CA LEU A 82 -8.92 -1.96 -13.53
C LEU A 82 -10.19 -2.22 -14.37
N PRO A 83 -10.72 -1.20 -15.07
CA PRO A 83 -11.72 -1.41 -16.11
C PRO A 83 -11.31 -2.51 -17.09
N GLY A 84 -12.26 -3.36 -17.48
CA GLY A 84 -11.97 -4.59 -18.22
C GLY A 84 -11.56 -5.77 -17.34
N ASN A 85 -11.78 -5.71 -16.02
CA ASN A 85 -11.57 -6.79 -15.05
C ASN A 85 -10.10 -7.26 -14.95
N ARG A 86 -9.14 -6.38 -15.25
CA ARG A 86 -7.73 -6.68 -15.09
C ARG A 86 -7.32 -6.55 -13.63
N LEU A 87 -6.82 -7.63 -13.04
CA LEU A 87 -6.39 -7.69 -11.65
C LEU A 87 -5.18 -6.79 -11.40
N ILE A 88 -5.19 -6.12 -10.25
CA ILE A 88 -4.06 -5.40 -9.68
C ILE A 88 -3.57 -6.21 -8.48
N MET A 89 -2.39 -6.81 -8.62
CA MET A 89 -1.78 -7.61 -7.58
C MET A 89 -0.75 -6.79 -6.80
N GLY A 90 -0.56 -7.12 -5.52
CA GLY A 90 0.57 -6.65 -4.72
C GLY A 90 0.91 -7.63 -3.61
N ASN A 91 1.98 -7.34 -2.90
CA ASN A 91 2.43 -8.16 -1.79
C ASN A 91 2.22 -7.41 -0.48
N VAL A 92 1.51 -8.04 0.45
CA VAL A 92 1.34 -7.53 1.81
C VAL A 92 2.26 -8.30 2.73
N THR A 93 3.16 -7.58 3.38
CA THR A 93 4.03 -8.10 4.43
C THR A 93 3.49 -7.65 5.79
N ARG A 94 3.28 -8.59 6.69
CA ARG A 94 2.71 -8.36 8.03
C ARG A 94 3.70 -8.76 9.11
N THR A 95 3.74 -8.00 10.19
CA THR A 95 4.51 -8.30 11.40
C THR A 95 3.89 -7.60 12.63
N ARG A 96 4.06 -8.16 13.82
CA ARG A 96 3.70 -7.50 15.08
C ARG A 96 4.95 -7.24 15.92
N MET A 97 4.91 -6.21 16.74
CA MET A 97 5.97 -5.87 17.68
C MET A 97 5.36 -5.53 19.04
N PRO A 98 5.91 -6.04 20.16
CA PRO A 98 5.48 -5.62 21.48
C PRO A 98 5.93 -4.18 21.77
N ASP A 99 5.19 -3.48 22.62
CA ASP A 99 5.67 -2.22 23.17
C ASP A 99 6.65 -2.46 24.32
N SER A 100 7.68 -1.61 24.43
CA SER A 100 8.67 -1.72 25.51
C SER A 100 8.08 -1.54 26.91
N GLY A 101 6.90 -0.91 27.04
CA GLY A 101 6.18 -0.76 28.31
C GLY A 101 5.48 -2.03 28.81
N ASN A 102 5.38 -3.06 27.98
CA ASN A 102 4.82 -4.36 28.38
C ASN A 102 5.71 -5.05 29.42
N PHE A 103 5.16 -5.98 30.20
CA PHE A 103 5.98 -6.83 31.07
C PHE A 103 6.94 -7.71 30.27
N PRO A 104 8.01 -8.23 30.89
CA PRO A 104 8.95 -9.15 30.25
C PRO A 104 8.29 -10.42 29.69
N SER A 105 7.18 -10.87 30.28
CA SER A 105 6.36 -11.97 29.75
C SER A 105 5.76 -11.69 28.37
N ASP A 106 5.65 -10.42 27.99
CA ASP A 106 4.97 -9.93 26.79
C ASP A 106 5.92 -9.11 25.90
N GLY A 107 7.23 -9.36 26.01
CA GLY A 107 8.27 -8.82 25.13
C GLY A 107 8.73 -7.40 25.45
N GLY A 108 8.38 -6.85 26.62
CA GLY A 108 8.81 -5.52 27.06
C GLY A 108 9.74 -5.53 28.29
N ASN A 109 9.94 -4.34 28.87
CA ASN A 109 10.79 -4.09 30.04
C ASN A 109 10.02 -3.43 31.20
N GLY A 110 8.69 -3.38 31.11
CA GLY A 110 7.82 -2.78 32.12
C GLY A 110 7.87 -3.51 33.46
N THR A 111 7.59 -2.78 34.53
CA THR A 111 7.49 -3.30 35.90
C THR A 111 6.15 -2.89 36.52
N LEU A 112 5.82 -3.43 37.69
CA LEU A 112 4.60 -3.04 38.43
C LEU A 112 4.56 -1.52 38.74
N THR A 113 5.71 -0.85 38.71
CA THR A 113 5.79 0.61 38.88
C THR A 113 5.47 1.37 37.58
N SER A 114 5.96 0.90 36.43
CA SER A 114 5.76 1.58 35.15
C SER A 114 4.47 1.16 34.42
N ASN A 115 3.98 -0.04 34.68
CA ASN A 115 2.73 -0.59 34.14
C ASN A 115 1.92 -1.27 35.27
N PRO A 116 1.35 -0.47 36.20
CA PRO A 116 0.58 -1.00 37.32
C PRO A 116 -0.74 -1.67 36.88
N ALA A 117 -1.24 -1.31 35.69
CA ALA A 117 -2.48 -1.85 35.13
C ALA A 117 -2.30 -3.21 34.43
N ALA A 118 -1.06 -3.71 34.32
CA ALA A 118 -0.74 -4.96 33.63
C ALA A 118 -1.24 -5.04 32.18
N MET A 119 -1.38 -3.90 31.51
CA MET A 119 -1.87 -3.82 30.13
C MET A 119 -0.79 -4.23 29.14
N LYS A 120 -1.20 -4.81 28.01
CA LYS A 120 -0.32 -5.26 26.93
C LYS A 120 -0.62 -4.47 25.68
N ILE A 121 0.42 -3.89 25.08
CA ILE A 121 0.33 -3.10 23.86
C ILE A 121 1.14 -3.78 22.76
N TRP A 122 0.51 -3.96 21.60
CA TRP A 122 1.13 -4.56 20.42
C TRP A 122 0.91 -3.68 19.19
N LYS A 123 1.97 -3.55 18.38
CA LYS A 123 1.98 -2.80 17.13
C LYS A 123 1.85 -3.78 15.98
N ALA A 124 0.68 -3.88 15.37
CA ALA A 124 0.47 -4.66 14.15
C ALA A 124 0.80 -3.78 12.95
N GLN A 125 1.83 -4.15 12.19
CA GLN A 125 2.28 -3.44 10.99
C GLN A 125 1.97 -4.26 9.74
N SER A 126 1.35 -3.62 8.76
CA SER A 126 1.15 -4.15 7.41
C SER A 126 1.82 -3.22 6.40
N VAL A 127 2.60 -3.79 5.49
CA VAL A 127 3.27 -3.07 4.39
C VAL A 127 2.80 -3.68 3.07
N LEU A 128 2.09 -2.89 2.27
CA LEU A 128 1.72 -3.24 0.91
C LEU A 128 2.78 -2.73 -0.06
N THR A 129 3.37 -3.63 -0.83
CA THR A 129 4.28 -3.33 -1.94
C THR A 129 3.58 -3.60 -3.27
N TYR A 130 3.67 -2.63 -4.17
CA TYR A 130 2.98 -2.65 -5.47
C TYR A 130 3.80 -1.91 -6.53
N GLN A 131 3.48 -2.13 -7.80
CA GLN A 131 4.24 -1.59 -8.93
C GLN A 131 3.37 -0.68 -9.81
N ILE A 132 3.93 0.46 -10.21
CA ILE A 132 3.36 1.36 -11.22
C ILE A 132 4.42 1.60 -12.29
N GLY A 133 4.20 1.09 -13.50
CA GLY A 133 5.23 1.08 -14.55
C GLY A 133 6.45 0.28 -14.08
N ASP A 134 7.64 0.86 -14.14
CA ASP A 134 8.90 0.23 -13.71
C ASP A 134 9.31 0.57 -12.27
N ARG A 135 8.41 1.21 -11.51
CA ARG A 135 8.71 1.68 -10.16
C ARG A 135 7.91 0.92 -9.11
N THR A 136 8.61 0.45 -8.09
CA THR A 136 8.01 -0.17 -6.90
C THR A 136 7.71 0.88 -5.86
N TYR A 137 6.53 0.78 -5.26
CA TYR A 137 6.03 1.64 -4.21
C TYR A 137 5.63 0.79 -3.01
N ALA A 138 5.70 1.41 -1.83
CA ALA A 138 5.27 0.79 -0.59
C ALA A 138 4.34 1.74 0.16
N LYS A 139 3.28 1.17 0.74
CA LYS A 139 2.42 1.84 1.72
C LYS A 139 2.41 1.02 2.99
N SER A 140 2.59 1.68 4.12
CA SER A 140 2.55 1.04 5.43
C SER A 140 1.39 1.54 6.26
N ARG A 141 0.76 0.64 7.02
CA ARG A 141 -0.18 0.98 8.08
C ARG A 141 0.23 0.26 9.35
N THR A 142 0.22 1.00 10.45
CA THR A 142 0.44 0.43 11.78
C THR A 142 -0.80 0.67 12.62
N VAL A 143 -1.23 -0.36 13.33
CA VAL A 143 -2.33 -0.32 14.29
C VAL A 143 -1.77 -0.68 15.66
N LEU A 144 -2.10 0.14 16.66
CA LEU A 144 -1.82 -0.16 18.06
C LEU A 144 -3.03 -0.86 18.66
N ARG A 145 -2.80 -2.01 19.27
CA ARG A 145 -3.80 -2.77 20.02
C ARG A 145 -3.38 -2.83 21.47
N SER A 146 -4.29 -2.50 22.37
CA SER A 146 -4.07 -2.55 23.81
C SER A 146 -5.19 -3.34 24.48
N GLN A 147 -4.83 -4.21 25.43
CA GLN A 147 -5.78 -4.92 26.29
C GLN A 147 -5.20 -5.10 27.68
#